data_AF-A0AAD2YAA1-F1
#
_entry.id   AF-A0AAD2YAA1-F1
#
_cell.length_a   1.000
_cell.length_b   1.000
_cell.length_c   1.000
_cell.angle_alpha   90.00
_cell.angle_beta   90.00
_cell.angle_gamma   90.00
#
_symmetry.space_group_name_H-M   'P 1'
#
loop_
_entity.id
_entity.type
_entity.pdbx_description
1 polymer ?
#
loop_
_entity_poly.entity_id
_entity_poly.type
_entity_poly.pdbx_seq_one_letter_code
_entity_poly.pdbx_strand_id
1 'polypeptide(L)' 'MELLKSGYDVVVVDDFSNSSLQVLDRLKTITGVTVPFYQGSIADKKFMSQVFEENHIDAVIHFTVYEAVGEFVQEPLKY' A
#
# COMPACT_ATOMS: atom_id res chain seq x y z
N MET A 1 -10.78 -3.11 7.13
CA MET A 1 -11.85 -2.91 8.13
C MET A 1 -11.42 -3.41 9.50
N GLU A 2 -10.90 -4.63 9.61
CA GLU A 2 -10.88 -5.28 10.93
C GLU A 2 -9.80 -4.76 11.87
N LEU A 3 -8.71 -4.21 11.33
CA LEU A 3 -7.71 -3.48 12.13
C LEU A 3 -8.30 -2.22 12.77
N LEU A 4 -8.98 -1.38 11.98
CA LEU A 4 -9.65 -0.18 12.47
C LEU A 4 -10.74 -0.52 13.52
N LYS A 5 -11.54 -1.56 13.26
CA LYS A 5 -12.56 -2.02 14.24
C LYS A 5 -11.97 -2.60 15.52
N SER A 6 -10.75 -3.13 15.46
CA SER A 6 -10.03 -3.66 16.62
C SER A 6 -9.30 -2.58 17.42
N GLY A 7 -9.43 -1.30 17.03
CA GLY A 7 -8.84 -0.17 17.74
C GLY A 7 -7.40 0.17 17.35
N TYR A 8 -6.92 -0.37 16.22
CA TYR A 8 -5.60 -0.01 15.69
C TYR A 8 -5.69 1.23 14.81
N ASP A 9 -4.72 2.13 14.97
CA ASP A 9 -4.44 3.17 14.01
C ASP A 9 -3.75 2.56 12.78
N VAL A 10 -4.22 2.92 11.59
CA VAL A 10 -3.73 2.36 10.33
C VAL A 10 -3.26 3.50 9.45
N VAL A 11 -2.07 3.35 8.87
CA VAL A 11 -1.55 4.21 7.80
C VAL A 11 -1.42 3.35 6.54
N VAL A 12 -1.81 3.90 5.40
CA VAL A 12 -1.75 3.20 4.11
C VAL A 12 -0.76 3.87 3.18
N VAL A 13 0.08 3.06 2.53
CA VAL A 13 1.01 3.47 1.48
C VAL A 13 0.69 2.68 0.22
N ASP A 14 0.44 3.37 -0.90
CA ASP A 14 0.21 2.74 -2.21
C ASP A 14 0.61 3.72 -3.32
N ASP A 15 1.14 3.23 -4.44
CA ASP A 15 1.50 4.05 -5.59
C ASP A 15 0.44 4.05 -6.71
N PHE A 16 -0.66 3.32 -6.52
CA PHE A 16 -1.72 3.07 -7.49
C PHE A 16 -1.25 2.41 -8.80
N SER A 17 -0.06 1.81 -8.82
CA SER A 17 0.45 1.10 -9.99
C SER A 17 -0.45 -0.06 -10.41
N ASN A 18 -1.12 -0.69 -9.44
CA ASN A 18 -2.07 -1.79 -9.66
C ASN A 18 -3.38 -1.61 -8.87
N SER A 19 -3.69 -0.37 -8.47
CA SER A 19 -4.86 -0.05 -7.66
C SER A 19 -5.51 1.26 -8.14
N SER A 20 -6.62 1.67 -7.52
CA SER A 20 -7.36 2.87 -7.93
C SER A 20 -7.61 3.80 -6.74
N LEU A 21 -7.48 5.10 -6.97
CA LEU A 21 -7.82 6.15 -6.00
C LEU A 21 -9.24 6.01 -5.43
N GLN A 22 -10.18 5.41 -6.18
CA GLN A 22 -11.54 5.13 -5.71
C GLN A 22 -11.59 4.25 -4.44
N VAL A 23 -10.52 3.50 -4.15
CA VAL A 23 -10.43 2.69 -2.94
C VAL A 23 -10.44 3.56 -1.68
N LEU A 24 -9.88 4.78 -1.73
CA LEU A 24 -9.89 5.71 -0.59
C LEU A 24 -11.30 6.20 -0.29
N ASP A 25 -12.07 6.57 -1.31
CA ASP A 25 -13.46 7.01 -1.15
C ASP A 25 -14.34 5.89 -0.57
N ARG A 26 -14.14 4.65 -1.05
CA ARG A 26 -14.85 3.47 -0.54
C ARG A 26 -14.45 3.16 0.91
N LEU A 27 -13.15 3.24 1.24
CA LEU A 27 -12.66 3.07 2.60
C LEU A 27 -13.33 4.07 3.54
N LYS A 28 -13.37 5.36 3.16
CA LYS A 28 -14.03 6.40 3.95
C LYS A 28 -15.54 6.15 4.10
N THR A 29 -16.21 5.76 3.02
CA THR A 29 -17.65 5.49 3.01
C THR A 29 -18.03 4.35 3.96
N ILE A 30 -17.23 3.28 3.99
CA ILE A 30 -17.55 2.09 4.78
C ILE A 30 -17.07 2.21 6.23
N THR A 31 -15.91 2.84 6.46
CA THR A 31 -15.33 2.95 7.81
C THR A 31 -15.81 4.18 8.58
N GLY A 32 -16.29 5.21 7.88
CA GLY A 32 -16.64 6.50 8.48
C GLY A 32 -15.44 7.31 8.95
N VAL A 33 -14.22 6.80 8.80
CA VAL A 33 -12.98 7.46 9.23
C VAL A 33 -12.09 7.77 8.02
N THR A 34 -11.35 8.86 8.11
CA THR A 34 -10.31 9.18 7.15
C THR A 34 -9.03 8.51 7.61
N VAL A 35 -8.55 7.54 6.83
CA VAL A 35 -7.28 6.85 7.10
C VAL A 35 -6.15 7.68 6.49
N PRO A 36 -5.07 7.97 7.22
CA PRO A 36 -3.87 8.59 6.66
C PRO A 36 -3.35 7.77 5.48
N PHE A 37 -3.14 8.45 4.35
CA PHE A 37 -2.71 7.82 3.11
C PHE A 37 -1.51 8.57 2.52
N TYR A 38 -0.49 7.82 2.15
CA TYR A 38 0.71 8.32 1.50
C TYR A 38 0.81 7.72 0.10
N GLN A 39 0.74 8.57 -0.92
CA GLN A 39 0.94 8.13 -2.29
C GLN A 39 2.43 8.03 -2.59
N GLY A 40 2.93 6.82 -2.84
CA GLY A 40 4.33 6.62 -3.17
C GLY A 40 4.73 5.15 -3.22
N SER A 41 5.87 4.88 -3.85
CA SER A 41 6.36 3.51 -4.00
C SER A 41 7.10 3.08 -2.74
N ILE A 42 6.79 1.88 -2.26
CA ILE A 42 7.53 1.19 -1.20
C ILE A 42 9.01 0.94 -1.54
N ALA A 43 9.39 0.98 -2.82
CA ALA A 43 10.77 0.84 -3.27
C ALA A 43 11.58 2.15 -3.08
N ASP A 44 10.91 3.29 -2.89
CA ASP A 44 11.57 4.55 -2.58
C ASP A 44 11.93 4.60 -1.09
N LYS A 45 13.20 4.33 -0.79
CA LYS A 45 13.72 4.34 0.58
C LYS A 45 13.55 5.70 1.25
N LYS A 46 13.73 6.81 0.53
CA LYS A 46 13.66 8.15 1.12
C LYS A 46 12.22 8.46 1.51
N PHE A 47 11.28 8.17 0.62
CA PHE A 47 9.85 8.30 0.91
C PHE A 47 9.44 7.43 2.09
N MET A 48 9.82 6.15 2.10
CA MET A 48 9.48 5.26 3.22
C MET A 48 10.08 5.74 4.53
N SER A 49 11.34 6.22 4.54
CA SER A 49 11.95 6.82 5.72
C SER A 49 11.12 7.99 6.27
N GLN A 50 10.61 8.88 5.42
CA GLN A 50 9.74 9.97 5.85
C GLN A 50 8.43 9.44 6.46
N VAL A 51 7.79 8.45 5.84
CA VAL A 51 6.57 7.83 6.39
C VAL A 51 6.80 7.22 7.77
N PHE A 52 7.92 6.53 7.97
CA PHE A 52 8.29 5.95 9.28
C PHE A 52 8.70 7.00 10.31
N GLU A 53 9.25 8.14 9.91
CA GLU A 53 9.61 9.24 10.82
C GLU A 53 8.38 10.04 11.26
N GLU A 54 7.40 10.20 10.38
CA GLU A 54 6.15 10.93 10.65
C GLU A 54 5.14 10.12 11.49
N ASN A 55 5.28 8.80 11.55
CA ASN A 55 4.32 7.90 12.18
C ASN A 55 5.00 6.91 13.14
N HIS A 56 4.41 6.66 14.31
CA HIS A 56 4.85 5.56 15.17
C HIS A 56 4.30 4.24 14.64
N ILE A 57 5.13 3.46 13.94
CA ILE A 57 4.72 2.19 13.32
C ILE A 57 5.15 1.01 14.19
N ASP A 58 4.19 0.36 14.84
CA ASP A 58 4.42 -0.85 15.65
C ASP A 58 4.53 -2.13 14.82
N ALA A 59 3.85 -2.18 13.66
CA ALA A 59 3.81 -3.34 12.78
C ALA A 59 3.57 -2.93 11.32
N VAL A 60 4.06 -3.76 10.39
CA VAL A 60 3.89 -3.57 8.94
C VAL A 60 3.25 -4.81 8.34
N ILE A 61 2.22 -4.63 7.51
CA ILE A 61 1.65 -5.70 6.69
C ILE A 61 1.87 -5.34 5.22
N HIS A 62 2.64 -6.18 4.53
CA HIS A 62 3.05 -5.94 3.14
C HIS A 62 2.16 -6.71 2.16
N PHE A 63 1.21 -6.01 1.55
CA PHE A 63 0.29 -6.57 0.54
C PHE A 63 0.68 -6.23 -0.90
N THR A 64 1.75 -5.47 -1.10
CA THR A 64 2.19 -5.05 -2.43
C THR A 64 2.73 -6.25 -3.19
N VAL A 65 2.11 -6.55 -4.32
CA VAL A 65 2.55 -7.62 -5.23
C VAL A 65 2.69 -7.01 -6.62
N TYR A 66 3.90 -7.07 -7.16
CA TYR A 66 4.15 -6.82 -8.57
C TYR A 66 4.04 -8.16 -9.31
N GLU A 67 2.86 -8.50 -9.81
CA GLU A 67 2.69 -9.70 -10.64
C GLU A 67 3.19 -9.42 -12.07
N ALA A 68 4.49 -9.58 -12.27
CA ALA A 68 5.12 -9.59 -13.59
C ALA A 68 4.85 -10.91 -14.37
N VAL A 69 3.69 -11.54 -14.18
CA VAL A 69 3.42 -12.86 -14.77
C VAL A 69 3.34 -12.78 -16.30
N GLY A 70 3.01 -11.60 -16.86
CA GLY A 70 3.00 -11.37 -18.31
C GLY A 70 4.37 -11.17 -18.96
N GLU A 71 5.38 -10.68 -18.23
CA GLU A 71 6.71 -10.38 -18.81
C GLU A 71 7.63 -11.61 -18.89
N PHE A 72 7.41 -12.62 -18.05
CA PHE A 72 8.16 -13.89 -18.15
C PHE A 72 7.61 -14.87 -19.19
N VAL A 73 6.48 -14.57 -19.85
CA VAL A 73 5.95 -15.39 -20.96
C VAL A 73 6.60 -15.01 -22.30
N GLN A 74 7.30 -13.86 -22.39
CA GLN A 74 7.85 -13.37 -23.67
C GLN A 74 9.33 -13.69 -23.92
N GLU A 75 10.10 -14.17 -22.95
CA GLU A 75 11.45 -14.72 -23.20
C GLU A 75 11.64 -16.10 -22.54
N PRO A 76 11.13 -17.20 -23.13
CA PRO A 76 11.25 -18.53 -22.53
C PRO A 76 12.67 -19.13 -22.56
N LEU A 77 13.61 -18.62 -23.36
CA LEU A 77 14.92 -19.27 -23.54
C LEU A 77 16.03 -18.26 -23.91
N LYS A 78 16.88 -17.94 -22.93
CA LYS A 78 18.31 -17.67 -23.18
C LYS A 78 19.12 -18.61 -22.29
N TYR A 79 19.35 -19.82 -22.79
CA TYR A 79 20.50 -20.64 -22.45
C TYR A 79 21.58 -20.40 -23.50
#